data_AF-A0A3A3YQB6-F1
#
_entry.id   AF-A0A3A3YQB6-F1
#
_cell.length_a   1.000
_cell.length_b   1.000
_cell.length_c   1.000
_cell.angle_alpha   90.00
_cell.angle_beta   90.00
_cell.angle_gamma   90.00
#
_symmetry.space_group_name_H-M   'P 1'
#
loop_
_entity.id
_entity.type
_entity.pdbx_description
1 polymer ?
#
loop_
_entity_poly.entity_id
_entity_poly.type
_entity_poly.pdbx_seq_one_letter_code
_entity_poly.pdbx_strand_id
1 'polypeptide(L)'
;RRLRWGRLATFHMLDTRQYRSDQACGDGWDAGCEERLDPARSITGAEQERWLLDGLAQSDATWDVLGQQVFFAQRDRASGPVQEVSMDGWDGYKASRDRILAGIAERGVQNPVVLTGDVHTHWANDLKADFDDPGSATVGVELVTSSITSGQDGADTVNGAETVLPENPHIKFASNRRGYVRARVTARELR
;
A
#
# COMPACT_ATOMS: atom_id res chain seq x y z
N ARG A 1 1.41 13.73 9.79
CA ARG A 1 1.45 13.93 11.28
C ARG A 1 1.66 12.59 11.98
N ARG A 2 2.24 12.55 13.19
CA ARG A 2 2.51 11.30 13.95
C ARG A 2 1.74 11.26 15.26
N LEU A 3 1.14 10.12 15.60
CA LEU A 3 0.37 9.91 16.83
C LEU A 3 0.84 8.64 17.52
N ARG A 4 1.01 8.65 18.85
CA ARG A 4 1.39 7.47 19.63
C ARG A 4 0.23 7.00 20.49
N TRP A 5 -0.02 5.70 20.48
CA TRP A 5 -0.98 5.03 21.36
C TRP A 5 -0.23 4.23 22.42
N GLY A 6 0.28 4.93 23.42
CA GLY A 6 1.22 4.35 24.39
C GLY A 6 2.41 3.70 23.69
N ARG A 7 2.75 2.48 24.12
CA ARG A 7 3.75 1.63 23.46
C ARG A 7 3.14 0.64 22.47
N LEU A 8 1.83 0.63 22.32
CA LEU A 8 1.14 -0.35 21.48
C LEU A 8 1.35 -0.04 20.00
N ALA A 9 1.04 1.19 19.58
CA ALA A 9 1.11 1.56 18.17
C ALA A 9 1.59 3.00 17.97
N THR A 10 2.36 3.23 16.91
CA THR A 10 2.66 4.55 16.37
C THR A 10 1.96 4.67 15.02
N PHE A 11 1.14 5.72 14.84
CA PHE A 11 0.48 6.04 13.60
C PHE A 11 1.23 7.14 12.86
N HIS A 12 1.72 6.83 11.66
CA HIS A 12 2.32 7.77 10.71
C HIS A 12 1.27 8.13 9.66
N MET A 13 0.65 9.30 9.80
CA MET A 13 -0.40 9.76 8.89
C MET A 13 0.23 10.53 7.73
N LEU A 14 0.16 9.95 6.53
CA LEU A 14 0.76 10.45 5.30
C LEU A 14 -0.21 11.34 4.51
N ASP A 15 0.38 12.18 3.66
CA ASP A 15 -0.33 12.91 2.61
C ASP A 15 0.34 12.56 1.29
N THR A 16 -0.35 11.73 0.49
CA THR A 16 0.11 11.26 -0.82
C THR A 16 -0.52 12.04 -1.98
N ARG A 17 -1.07 13.24 -1.72
CA ARG A 17 -1.65 14.11 -2.74
C ARG A 17 -0.91 15.44 -2.86
N GLN A 18 -0.53 16.07 -1.75
CA GLN A 18 -0.03 17.44 -1.76
C GLN A 18 1.36 17.61 -2.41
N TYR A 19 2.23 16.60 -2.31
CA TYR A 19 3.65 16.70 -2.68
C TYR A 19 4.08 15.73 -3.79
N ARG A 20 3.13 14.99 -4.37
CA ARG A 20 3.44 13.96 -5.36
C ARG A 20 3.86 14.57 -6.69
N SER A 21 4.71 13.86 -7.42
CA SER A 21 4.88 14.07 -8.86
C SER A 21 3.53 13.87 -9.57
N ASP A 22 3.36 14.45 -10.75
CA ASP A 22 2.17 14.19 -11.58
C ASP A 22 2.07 12.71 -11.95
N GLN A 23 0.86 12.19 -12.21
CA GLN A 23 0.68 10.80 -12.63
C GLN A 23 1.34 10.57 -13.99
N ALA A 24 2.14 9.51 -14.08
CA ALA A 24 2.89 9.21 -15.29
C ALA A 24 1.97 8.74 -16.42
N CYS A 25 2.47 8.85 -17.65
CA CYS A 25 1.82 8.29 -18.85
C CYS A 25 0.35 8.71 -19.05
N GLY A 26 -0.05 9.88 -18.56
CA GLY A 26 -1.41 10.41 -18.73
C GLY A 26 -2.45 9.89 -17.74
N ASP A 27 -2.01 9.28 -16.63
CA ASP A 27 -2.85 8.71 -15.57
C ASP A 27 -3.65 7.46 -16.01
N GLY A 28 -4.41 6.88 -15.08
CA GLY A 28 -5.27 5.72 -15.31
C GLY A 28 -4.55 4.39 -15.11
N TRP A 29 -4.90 3.42 -15.96
CA TRP A 29 -4.29 2.10 -16.01
C TRP A 29 -3.43 2.01 -17.25
N ASP A 30 -2.17 1.63 -17.08
CA ASP A 30 -1.21 1.59 -18.17
C ASP A 30 -0.32 0.35 -18.08
N ALA A 31 -0.06 -0.24 -19.25
CA ALA A 31 0.88 -1.31 -19.48
C ALA A 31 2.08 -0.79 -20.27
N GLY A 32 3.26 -0.73 -19.63
CA GLY A 32 4.51 -0.31 -20.28
C GLY A 32 4.98 1.12 -19.96
N CYS A 33 4.37 1.79 -18.99
CA CYS A 33 4.84 3.10 -18.53
C CYS A 33 6.23 3.04 -17.85
N GLU A 34 7.32 3.28 -18.60
CA GLU A 34 8.69 3.36 -18.05
C GLU A 34 8.86 4.52 -17.07
N GLU A 35 8.14 5.62 -17.26
CA GLU A 35 8.18 6.79 -16.36
C GLU A 35 7.79 6.44 -14.92
N ARG A 36 6.96 5.40 -14.70
CA ARG A 36 6.62 4.93 -13.34
C ARG A 36 7.82 4.39 -12.55
N LEU A 37 8.89 4.02 -13.27
CA LEU A 37 10.11 3.45 -12.72
C LEU A 37 11.19 4.50 -12.43
N ASP A 38 10.98 5.76 -12.82
CA ASP A 38 11.95 6.83 -12.60
C ASP A 38 12.26 6.99 -11.11
N PRO A 39 13.53 6.82 -10.67
CA PRO A 39 13.92 6.96 -9.28
C PRO A 39 13.65 8.34 -8.68
N ALA A 40 13.56 9.38 -9.51
CA ALA A 40 13.28 10.74 -9.06
C ALA A 40 11.80 11.00 -8.72
N ARG A 41 10.88 10.16 -9.19
CA ARG A 41 9.45 10.33 -8.92
C ARG A 41 9.12 9.96 -7.47
N SER A 42 8.19 10.71 -6.89
CA SER A 42 7.83 10.60 -5.48
C SER A 42 6.35 10.83 -5.26
N ILE A 43 5.74 10.04 -4.38
CA ILE A 43 4.33 10.22 -3.98
C ILE A 43 4.20 11.01 -2.67
N THR A 44 5.20 10.94 -1.81
CA THR A 44 5.24 11.60 -0.50
C THR A 44 5.99 12.93 -0.53
N GLY A 45 6.85 13.15 -1.53
CA GLY A 45 7.86 14.20 -1.53
C GLY A 45 9.02 13.88 -0.57
N ALA A 46 10.19 14.47 -0.83
CA ALA A 46 11.43 14.14 -0.11
C ALA A 46 11.37 14.42 1.40
N GLU A 47 10.69 15.48 1.82
CA GLU A 47 10.58 15.86 3.24
C GLU A 47 9.73 14.85 4.03
N GLN A 48 8.57 14.47 3.49
CA GLN A 48 7.68 13.51 4.15
C GLN A 48 8.28 12.10 4.14
N GLU A 49 8.97 11.71 3.05
CA GLU A 49 9.71 10.45 2.98
C GLU A 49 10.74 10.36 4.11
N ARG A 50 11.61 11.37 4.24
CA ARG A 50 12.60 11.44 5.32
C ARG A 50 11.95 11.43 6.70
N TRP A 51 10.91 12.25 6.90
CA TRP A 51 10.16 12.29 8.15
C TRP A 51 9.57 10.94 8.54
N LEU A 52 9.07 10.15 7.58
CA LEU A 52 8.55 8.81 7.81
C LEU A 52 9.68 7.87 8.23
N LEU A 53 10.76 7.82 7.45
CA LEU A 53 11.91 6.93 7.71
C LEU A 53 12.60 7.24 9.05
N ASP A 54 12.73 8.51 9.42
CA ASP A 54 13.26 8.92 10.72
C ASP A 54 12.33 8.51 11.86
N GLY A 55 11.01 8.62 11.63
CA GLY A 55 10.01 8.19 12.58
C GLY A 55 10.02 6.69 12.85
N LEU A 56 10.17 5.91 11.78
CA LEU A 56 10.29 4.44 11.87
C LEU A 56 11.55 4.04 12.62
N ALA A 57 12.69 4.72 12.37
CA ALA A 57 13.94 4.46 13.08
C ALA A 57 13.87 4.75 14.59
N GLN A 58 13.00 5.69 14.99
CA GLN A 58 12.84 6.12 16.38
C GLN A 58 11.68 5.42 17.11
N SER A 59 10.88 4.61 16.40
CA SER A 59 9.71 3.96 16.98
C SER A 59 10.11 2.83 17.91
N ASP A 60 9.56 2.85 19.13
CA ASP A 60 9.66 1.77 20.13
C ASP A 60 8.32 1.05 20.35
N ALA A 61 7.37 1.26 19.43
CA ALA A 61 6.03 0.70 19.47
C ALA A 61 6.01 -0.76 19.00
N THR A 62 5.00 -1.51 19.42
CA THR A 62 4.78 -2.87 18.91
C THR A 62 4.31 -2.88 17.46
N TRP A 63 3.56 -1.85 17.04
CA TRP A 63 3.02 -1.72 15.68
C TRP A 63 3.31 -0.35 15.10
N ASP A 64 3.90 -0.31 13.91
CA ASP A 64 4.03 0.92 13.14
C ASP A 64 2.97 0.94 12.02
N VAL A 65 2.02 1.87 12.15
CA VAL A 65 0.85 1.94 11.27
C VAL A 65 0.98 3.15 10.34
N LEU A 66 1.02 2.90 9.04
CA LEU A 66 1.01 3.93 8.00
C LEU A 66 -0.43 4.16 7.57
N GLY A 67 -1.00 5.30 7.96
CA GLY A 67 -2.32 5.73 7.49
C GLY A 67 -2.19 6.57 6.23
N GLN A 68 -2.72 6.09 5.11
CA GLN A 68 -2.55 6.73 3.80
C GLN A 68 -3.74 6.46 2.86
N GLN A 69 -3.70 7.02 1.65
CA GLN A 69 -4.85 7.18 0.77
C GLN A 69 -5.01 6.04 -0.25
N VAL A 70 -3.97 5.70 -1.00
CA VAL A 70 -4.05 4.95 -2.27
C VAL A 70 -3.37 3.58 -2.21
N PHE A 71 -3.79 2.64 -3.05
CA PHE A 71 -3.30 1.24 -3.03
C PHE A 71 -1.76 1.13 -3.00
N PHE A 72 -1.21 0.49 -1.97
CA PHE A 72 0.23 0.44 -1.69
C PHE A 72 0.90 -0.79 -2.31
N ALA A 73 0.36 -1.99 -2.08
CA ALA A 73 0.92 -3.22 -2.65
C ALA A 73 0.85 -3.21 -4.18
N GLN A 74 1.66 -4.04 -4.83
CA GLN A 74 1.56 -4.22 -6.28
C GLN A 74 0.18 -4.78 -6.65
N ARG A 75 -0.45 -4.24 -7.70
CA ARG A 75 -1.72 -4.75 -8.21
C ARG A 75 -1.74 -4.70 -9.73
N ASP A 76 -1.19 -5.75 -10.32
CA ASP A 76 -1.27 -6.03 -11.74
C ASP A 76 -2.67 -6.51 -12.14
N ARG A 77 -3.20 -5.98 -13.24
CA ARG A 77 -4.49 -6.40 -13.82
C ARG A 77 -4.35 -7.15 -15.15
N ALA A 78 -3.16 -7.22 -15.71
CA ALA A 78 -2.89 -7.97 -16.92
C ALA A 78 -2.48 -9.41 -16.58
N SER A 79 -2.71 -10.33 -17.53
CA SER A 79 -2.19 -11.69 -17.45
C SER A 79 -0.83 -11.80 -18.12
N GLY A 80 0.05 -12.62 -17.56
CA GLY A 80 1.35 -12.93 -18.14
C GLY A 80 2.42 -11.86 -17.86
N PRO A 81 3.41 -11.69 -18.75
CA PRO A 81 4.64 -10.95 -18.42
C PRO A 81 4.50 -9.42 -18.45
N VAL A 82 3.36 -8.91 -18.93
CA VAL A 82 3.12 -7.46 -19.01
C VAL A 82 2.35 -7.05 -17.76
N GLN A 83 2.86 -6.04 -17.05
CA GLN A 83 2.17 -5.45 -15.91
C GLN A 83 1.30 -4.28 -16.34
N GLU A 84 -0.01 -4.36 -16.11
CA GLU A 84 -0.95 -3.24 -16.23
C GLU A 84 -1.30 -2.73 -14.84
N VAL A 85 -0.86 -1.52 -14.50
CA VAL A 85 -0.95 -0.98 -13.14
C VAL A 85 -1.53 0.42 -13.10
N SER A 86 -1.98 0.85 -11.92
CA SER A 86 -2.58 2.17 -11.73
C SER A 86 -1.53 3.26 -11.53
N MET A 87 -1.57 4.30 -12.36
CA MET A 87 -0.67 5.46 -12.27
C MET A 87 -0.99 6.41 -11.11
N ASP A 88 -2.21 6.35 -10.55
CA ASP A 88 -2.60 7.13 -9.37
C ASP A 88 -2.24 6.45 -8.04
N GLY A 89 -2.07 5.12 -8.04
CA GLY A 89 -1.63 4.32 -6.89
C GLY A 89 -0.11 4.21 -6.77
N TRP A 90 0.39 3.49 -5.75
CA TRP A 90 1.84 3.37 -5.52
C TRP A 90 2.58 2.62 -6.64
N ASP A 91 1.90 1.80 -7.45
CA ASP A 91 2.51 1.18 -8.64
C ASP A 91 2.96 2.21 -9.69
N GLY A 92 2.26 3.35 -9.76
CA GLY A 92 2.65 4.52 -10.56
C GLY A 92 3.87 5.25 -10.03
N TYR A 93 4.34 4.93 -8.82
CA TYR A 93 5.48 5.54 -8.14
C TYR A 93 6.40 4.45 -7.56
N LYS A 94 6.68 3.39 -8.34
CA LYS A 94 7.37 2.17 -7.86
C LYS A 94 8.66 2.49 -7.10
N ALA A 95 9.53 3.34 -7.64
CA ALA A 95 10.77 3.68 -6.95
C ALA A 95 10.55 4.37 -5.58
N SER A 96 9.48 5.18 -5.45
CA SER A 96 9.09 5.77 -4.17
C SER A 96 8.58 4.72 -3.19
N ARG A 97 7.80 3.74 -3.65
CA ARG A 97 7.36 2.59 -2.84
C ARG A 97 8.56 1.79 -2.34
N ASP A 98 9.46 1.46 -3.25
CA ASP A 98 10.61 0.61 -2.98
C ASP A 98 11.53 1.23 -1.92
N ARG A 99 11.73 2.57 -1.94
CA ARG A 99 12.46 3.28 -0.86
C ARG A 99 11.80 3.15 0.50
N ILE A 100 10.47 3.20 0.58
CA ILE A 100 9.74 3.01 1.84
C ILE A 100 9.85 1.56 2.33
N LEU A 101 9.64 0.58 1.45
CA LEU A 101 9.77 -0.85 1.78
C LEU A 101 11.19 -1.21 2.23
N ALA A 102 12.20 -0.76 1.50
CA ALA A 102 13.61 -0.92 1.88
C ALA A 102 13.88 -0.26 3.22
N GLY A 103 13.39 0.98 3.41
CA GLY A 103 13.57 1.70 4.66
C GLY A 103 12.94 1.01 5.88
N ILE A 104 11.78 0.36 5.70
CA ILE A 104 11.12 -0.49 6.70
C ILE A 104 11.99 -1.70 7.03
N ALA A 105 12.47 -2.41 6.00
CA ALA A 105 13.28 -3.61 6.17
C ALA A 105 14.64 -3.32 6.83
N GLU A 106 15.37 -2.31 6.36
CA GLU A 106 16.69 -1.90 6.87
C GLU A 106 16.66 -1.51 8.34
N ARG A 107 15.55 -0.90 8.79
CA ARG A 107 15.38 -0.47 10.20
C ARG A 107 14.85 -1.59 11.10
N GLY A 108 14.52 -2.75 10.54
CA GLY A 108 13.92 -3.84 11.29
C GLY A 108 12.62 -3.44 11.97
N VAL A 109 11.79 -2.61 11.30
CA VAL A 109 10.52 -2.13 11.85
C VAL A 109 9.65 -3.32 12.24
N GLN A 110 9.14 -3.29 13.48
CA GLN A 110 8.33 -4.38 14.01
C GLN A 110 6.86 -4.19 13.59
N ASN A 111 6.31 -5.24 12.97
CA ASN A 111 4.89 -5.35 12.61
C ASN A 111 4.30 -4.12 11.87
N PRO A 112 4.86 -3.73 10.71
CA PRO A 112 4.34 -2.59 9.97
C PRO A 112 3.00 -2.94 9.29
N VAL A 113 2.08 -1.98 9.36
CA VAL A 113 0.71 -2.11 8.82
C VAL A 113 0.39 -0.88 7.98
N VAL A 114 -0.03 -1.07 6.74
CA VAL A 114 -0.53 0.00 5.88
C VAL A 114 -2.06 -0.03 5.88
N LEU A 115 -2.69 1.12 6.15
CA LEU A 115 -4.13 1.31 6.06
C LEU A 115 -4.45 2.18 4.85
N THR A 116 -5.34 1.69 3.99
CA THR A 116 -5.57 2.24 2.66
C THR A 116 -7.06 2.37 2.34
N GLY A 117 -7.43 3.30 1.46
CA GLY A 117 -8.78 3.45 0.92
C GLY A 117 -8.77 3.57 -0.60
N ASP A 118 -9.42 4.63 -1.11
CA ASP A 118 -9.46 5.06 -2.53
C ASP A 118 -10.15 4.10 -3.52
N VAL A 119 -9.78 2.83 -3.56
CA VAL A 119 -10.14 1.90 -4.65
C VAL A 119 -11.55 1.30 -4.56
N HIS A 120 -12.38 1.78 -3.63
CA HIS A 120 -13.79 1.39 -3.43
C HIS A 120 -14.08 -0.11 -3.26
N THR A 121 -13.05 -0.89 -2.92
CA THR A 121 -13.09 -2.35 -2.77
C THR A 121 -12.19 -2.74 -1.61
N HIS A 122 -12.55 -3.79 -0.87
CA HIS A 122 -11.73 -4.32 0.20
C HIS A 122 -10.62 -5.22 -0.34
N TRP A 123 -9.43 -5.10 0.24
CA TRP A 123 -8.29 -5.98 -0.04
C TRP A 123 -7.45 -6.22 1.22
N ALA A 124 -6.76 -7.35 1.27
CA ALA A 124 -5.70 -7.59 2.24
C ALA A 124 -4.49 -8.17 1.53
N ASN A 125 -3.33 -7.56 1.73
CA ASN A 125 -2.11 -7.88 1.00
C ASN A 125 -0.96 -8.16 1.97
N ASP A 126 -0.18 -9.19 1.69
CA ASP A 126 1.18 -9.29 2.22
C ASP A 126 2.05 -8.23 1.51
N LEU A 127 2.81 -7.44 2.26
CA LEU A 127 3.77 -6.51 1.69
C LEU A 127 5.09 -7.22 1.50
N LYS A 128 5.53 -7.35 0.26
CA LYS A 128 6.78 -8.02 -0.11
C LYS A 128 7.95 -7.02 -0.09
N ALA A 129 9.14 -7.49 0.26
CA ALA A 129 10.36 -6.70 0.12
C ALA A 129 10.64 -6.39 -1.36
N ASP A 130 10.33 -7.35 -2.22
CA ASP A 130 10.30 -7.20 -3.67
C ASP A 130 9.04 -7.89 -4.21
N PHE A 131 8.15 -7.15 -4.87
CA PHE A 131 6.92 -7.72 -5.45
C PHE A 131 7.19 -8.50 -6.74
N ASP A 132 8.31 -8.26 -7.42
CA ASP A 132 8.69 -8.98 -8.63
C ASP A 132 9.34 -10.35 -8.29
N ASP A 133 9.68 -10.59 -7.02
CA ASP A 133 10.06 -11.89 -6.46
C ASP A 133 9.02 -12.37 -5.42
N PRO A 134 8.09 -13.27 -5.78
CA PRO A 134 7.11 -13.81 -4.84
C PRO A 134 7.72 -14.51 -3.61
N GLY A 135 8.95 -15.01 -3.73
CA GLY A 135 9.72 -15.65 -2.68
C GLY A 135 10.40 -14.67 -1.70
N SER A 136 10.39 -13.38 -1.99
CA SER A 136 11.01 -12.36 -1.16
C SER A 136 10.38 -12.29 0.24
N ALA A 137 11.05 -11.63 1.19
CA ALA A 137 10.51 -11.52 2.55
C ALA A 137 9.17 -10.76 2.56
N THR A 138 8.22 -11.21 3.38
CA THR A 138 7.05 -10.38 3.72
C THR A 138 7.48 -9.42 4.83
N VAL A 139 7.40 -8.13 4.56
CA VAL A 139 7.86 -7.06 5.46
C VAL A 139 6.72 -6.41 6.23
N GLY A 140 5.46 -6.67 5.88
CA GLY A 140 4.28 -6.09 6.54
C GLY A 140 2.97 -6.56 5.94
N VAL A 141 1.87 -5.90 6.31
CA VAL A 141 0.55 -6.13 5.72
C VAL A 141 -0.11 -4.83 5.31
N GLU A 142 -0.92 -4.87 4.27
CA GLU A 142 -1.82 -3.78 3.88
C GLU A 142 -3.27 -4.21 4.05
N LEU A 143 -4.06 -3.34 4.69
CA LEU A 143 -5.51 -3.47 4.82
C LEU A 143 -6.18 -2.35 4.05
N VAL A 144 -6.78 -2.71 2.91
CA VAL A 144 -7.49 -1.79 2.05
C VAL A 144 -8.97 -1.84 2.40
N THR A 145 -9.52 -0.69 2.81
CA THR A 145 -10.93 -0.55 3.12
C THR A 145 -11.71 -0.15 1.87
N SER A 146 -12.88 -0.76 1.69
CA SER A 146 -13.85 -0.33 0.69
C SER A 146 -14.39 1.06 1.04
N SER A 147 -15.18 1.59 0.14
CA SER A 147 -15.93 2.81 0.37
C SER A 147 -17.08 2.62 1.37
N ILE A 148 -17.47 3.72 2.01
CA ILE A 148 -18.73 3.79 2.74
C ILE A 148 -19.91 3.61 1.78
N THR A 149 -19.89 4.28 0.61
CA THR A 149 -20.99 4.24 -0.38
C THR A 149 -20.59 4.27 -1.86
N SER A 150 -19.39 4.77 -2.23
CA SER A 150 -18.96 4.86 -3.64
C SER A 150 -18.95 3.48 -4.32
N GLY A 151 -19.49 3.37 -5.54
CA GLY A 151 -19.56 2.07 -6.24
C GLY A 151 -20.84 1.26 -5.96
N GLN A 152 -21.88 1.89 -5.37
CA GLN A 152 -23.22 1.30 -5.16
C GLN A 152 -23.18 0.03 -4.27
N ASP A 153 -24.06 -0.94 -4.48
CA ASP A 153 -24.20 -2.13 -3.63
C ASP A 153 -23.03 -3.12 -3.75
N GLY A 154 -22.37 -3.12 -4.91
CA GLY A 154 -21.24 -3.98 -5.22
C GLY A 154 -21.56 -5.48 -5.19
N ALA A 155 -20.55 -6.31 -4.92
CA ALA A 155 -20.63 -7.76 -4.99
C ALA A 155 -19.67 -8.43 -3.99
N ASP A 156 -19.83 -9.74 -3.76
CA ASP A 156 -18.95 -10.46 -2.84
C ASP A 156 -17.51 -10.54 -3.36
N THR A 157 -17.33 -10.54 -4.69
CA THR A 157 -16.03 -10.54 -5.39
C THR A 157 -15.77 -9.21 -6.10
N VAL A 158 -14.51 -8.94 -6.39
CA VAL A 158 -14.08 -7.81 -7.23
C VAL A 158 -14.10 -8.22 -8.71
N ASN A 159 -14.47 -7.30 -9.60
CA ASN A 159 -14.37 -7.52 -11.04
C ASN A 159 -12.92 -7.78 -11.46
N GLY A 160 -12.68 -8.85 -12.25
CA GLY A 160 -11.34 -9.24 -12.68
C GLY A 160 -10.53 -9.99 -11.63
N ALA A 161 -11.13 -10.40 -10.50
CA ALA A 161 -10.43 -11.17 -9.46
C ALA A 161 -9.85 -12.50 -9.99
N GLU A 162 -10.47 -13.09 -11.01
CA GLU A 162 -10.00 -14.28 -11.72
C GLU A 162 -8.65 -14.08 -12.41
N THR A 163 -8.30 -12.83 -12.75
CA THR A 163 -6.99 -12.45 -13.30
C THR A 163 -6.07 -11.89 -12.23
N VAL A 164 -6.58 -10.96 -11.41
CA VAL A 164 -5.77 -10.24 -10.42
C VAL A 164 -5.21 -11.18 -9.36
N LEU A 165 -6.00 -12.13 -8.83
CA LEU A 165 -5.55 -12.97 -7.71
C LEU A 165 -4.44 -13.96 -8.11
N PRO A 166 -4.50 -14.65 -9.28
CA PRO A 166 -3.39 -15.47 -9.73
C PRO A 166 -2.10 -14.69 -10.02
N GLU A 167 -2.20 -13.49 -10.59
CA GLU A 167 -1.04 -12.68 -10.99
C GLU A 167 -0.40 -11.95 -9.80
N ASN A 168 -1.13 -11.81 -8.68
CA ASN A 168 -0.67 -11.11 -7.49
C ASN A 168 -0.77 -12.05 -6.27
N PRO A 169 0.12 -13.05 -6.12
CA PRO A 169 0.01 -14.07 -5.07
C PRO A 169 0.12 -13.52 -3.64
N HIS A 170 0.59 -12.29 -3.46
CA HIS A 170 0.60 -11.56 -2.18
C HIS A 170 -0.77 -11.02 -1.77
N ILE A 171 -1.75 -10.94 -2.68
CA ILE A 171 -3.13 -10.54 -2.36
C ILE A 171 -3.86 -11.75 -1.76
N LYS A 172 -4.31 -11.61 -0.50
CA LYS A 172 -4.94 -12.70 0.28
C LYS A 172 -6.45 -12.55 0.40
N PHE A 173 -6.99 -11.38 0.10
CA PHE A 173 -8.42 -11.11 0.18
C PHE A 173 -8.83 -10.03 -0.83
N ALA A 174 -10.02 -10.17 -1.39
CA ALA A 174 -10.66 -9.19 -2.23
C ALA A 174 -12.18 -9.26 -2.05
N SER A 175 -12.84 -8.11 -1.87
CA SER A 175 -14.31 -8.04 -1.86
C SER A 175 -14.81 -6.68 -2.35
N ASN A 176 -15.96 -6.66 -3.02
CA ASN A 176 -16.58 -5.45 -3.54
C ASN A 176 -17.84 -5.07 -2.75
N ARG A 177 -17.96 -5.48 -1.47
CA ARG A 177 -19.00 -4.96 -0.58
C ARG A 177 -18.60 -3.61 0.01
N ARG A 178 -19.60 -2.76 0.28
CA ARG A 178 -19.42 -1.49 0.99
C ARG A 178 -19.24 -1.73 2.48
N GLY A 179 -18.60 -0.80 3.18
CA GLY A 179 -18.43 -0.89 4.62
C GLY A 179 -17.20 -0.17 5.13
N TYR A 180 -16.61 -0.74 6.16
CA TYR A 180 -15.42 -0.23 6.83
C TYR A 180 -14.59 -1.39 7.38
N VAL A 181 -13.31 -1.15 7.63
CA VAL A 181 -12.44 -2.08 8.35
C VAL A 181 -12.50 -1.75 9.85
N ARG A 182 -12.67 -2.76 10.68
CA ARG A 182 -12.55 -2.66 12.14
C ARG A 182 -11.47 -3.62 12.60
N ALA A 183 -10.39 -3.07 13.15
CA ALA A 183 -9.30 -3.86 13.72
C ALA A 183 -9.30 -3.79 15.26
N ARG A 184 -8.91 -4.90 15.88
CA ARG A 184 -8.47 -4.99 17.28
C ARG A 184 -6.97 -5.22 17.27
N VAL A 185 -6.24 -4.28 17.87
CA VAL A 185 -4.78 -4.36 17.99
C VAL A 185 -4.41 -4.64 19.44
N THR A 186 -3.56 -5.65 19.64
CA THR A 186 -2.97 -6.00 20.93
C THR A 186 -1.45 -6.12 20.79
N ALA A 187 -0.72 -6.34 21.87
CA ALA A 187 0.73 -6.52 21.79
C ALA A 187 1.17 -7.79 21.03
N ARG A 188 0.24 -8.68 20.64
CA ARG A 188 0.56 -9.96 20.00
C ARG A 188 -0.15 -10.19 18.67
N GLU A 189 -1.25 -9.50 18.43
CA GLU A 189 -2.09 -9.71 17.25
C GLU A 189 -2.77 -8.42 16.81
N LEU A 190 -2.96 -8.32 15.49
CA LEU A 190 -3.91 -7.43 14.83
C LEU A 190 -4.91 -8.32 14.08
N ARG A 191 -6.21 -8.12 14.32
CA ARG A 191 -7.30 -8.86 13.66
C ARG A 191 -8.56 -8.03 13.49
#